data_AF-A0A3A8ZWG4-F1
#
_entry.id   AF-A0A3A8ZWG4-F1
#
_cell.length_a   1.000
_cell.length_b   1.000
_cell.length_c   1.000
_cell.angle_alpha   90.00
_cell.angle_beta   90.00
_cell.angle_gamma   90.00
#
_symmetry.space_group_name_H-M   'P 1'
#
loop_
_entity.id
_entity.type
_entity.pdbx_description
1 polymer ?
#
loop_
_entity_poly.entity_id
_entity_poly.type
_entity_poly.pdbx_seq_one_letter_code
_entity_poly.pdbx_strand_id
1 'polypeptide(L)'
;MKQYIIYECENCGKKSKDKTEIIKCEAAHLNLSEDEYQKWEDLKQNVRYASHIVSTCKNEQTDKEFDYAIAELMNFEKLHRIEEN
;
A
#
# COMPACT_ATOMS: atom_id res chain seq x y z
N MET A 1 19.31 7.20 -26.33
CA MET A 1 17.89 6.87 -26.06
C MET A 1 17.46 7.68 -24.85
N LYS A 2 16.36 8.43 -24.90
CA LYS A 2 15.86 9.19 -23.72
C LYS A 2 14.76 8.37 -23.05
N GLN A 3 14.83 8.22 -21.72
CA GLN A 3 13.83 7.54 -20.90
C GLN A 3 13.10 8.59 -20.05
N TYR A 4 11.79 8.42 -19.87
CA TYR A 4 10.96 9.27 -19.03
C TYR A 4 10.09 8.37 -18.15
N ILE A 5 9.95 8.72 -16.88
CA ILE A 5 9.06 8.05 -15.94
C ILE A 5 7.70 8.76 -15.99
N ILE A 6 6.63 7.99 -16.13
CA ILE A 6 5.25 8.45 -16.02
C ILE A 6 4.61 7.58 -14.93
N TYR A 7 3.99 8.24 -13.96
CA TYR A 7 3.21 7.61 -12.91
C TYR A 7 1.76 7.50 -13.37
N GLU A 8 1.12 6.37 -13.05
CA GLU A 8 -0.27 6.07 -13.41
C GLU A 8 -1.04 5.71 -12.14
N CYS A 9 -2.20 6.34 -11.95
CA CYS A 9 -3.10 6.04 -10.84
C CYS A 9 -3.72 4.66 -11.04
N GLU A 10 -3.58 3.77 -10.06
CA GLU A 10 -4.10 2.40 -10.17
C GLU A 10 -5.64 2.34 -10.19
N ASN A 11 -6.32 3.33 -9.61
CA ASN A 11 -7.78 3.32 -9.50
C ASN A 11 -8.51 3.89 -10.73
N CYS A 12 -7.93 4.87 -11.44
CA CYS A 12 -8.60 5.53 -12.58
C CYS A 12 -7.75 5.66 -13.85
N GLY A 13 -6.48 5.22 -13.84
CA GLY A 13 -5.58 5.29 -14.99
C GLY A 13 -5.06 6.69 -15.33
N LYS A 14 -5.26 7.68 -14.45
CA LYS A 14 -4.71 9.04 -14.63
C LYS A 14 -3.18 8.98 -14.70
N LYS A 15 -2.57 9.65 -15.69
CA LYS A 15 -1.12 9.68 -15.91
C LYS A 15 -0.53 11.04 -15.62
N SER A 16 0.61 11.09 -14.92
CA SER A 16 1.38 12.31 -14.70
C SER A 16 2.88 12.02 -14.62
N LYS A 17 3.69 13.05 -14.89
CA LYS A 17 5.15 13.01 -14.60
C LYS A 17 5.44 13.33 -13.13
N ASP A 18 4.47 13.93 -12.43
CA ASP A 18 4.56 14.24 -11.00
C ASP A 18 3.95 13.10 -10.19
N LYS A 19 4.78 12.46 -9.36
CA LYS A 19 4.35 11.41 -8.44
C LYS A 19 3.31 11.92 -7.45
N THR A 20 3.47 13.16 -6.96
CA THR A 20 2.60 13.77 -5.95
C THR A 20 1.18 13.94 -6.48
N GLU A 21 1.05 14.29 -7.76
CA GLU A 21 -0.26 14.42 -8.40
C GLU A 21 -1.00 13.08 -8.46
N ILE A 22 -0.29 11.98 -8.69
CA ILE A 22 -0.86 10.63 -8.70
C ILE A 22 -1.21 10.16 -7.29
N ILE A 23 -0.34 10.40 -6.30
CA ILE A 23 -0.62 10.10 -4.89
C ILE A 23 -1.90 10.80 -4.43
N LYS A 24 -2.04 12.11 -4.72
CA LYS A 24 -3.26 12.88 -4.42
C LYS A 24 -4.49 12.28 -5.09
N CYS A 25 -4.35 11.82 -6.32
CA CYS A 25 -5.43 11.18 -7.07
C CYS A 25 -5.86 9.87 -6.41
N GLU A 26 -4.91 9.02 -6.04
CA GLU A 26 -5.16 7.72 -5.39
C GLU A 26 -5.76 7.90 -3.99
N ALA A 27 -5.20 8.80 -3.18
CA ALA A 27 -5.72 9.15 -1.87
C ALA A 27 -7.19 9.62 -1.95
N ALA A 28 -7.52 10.47 -2.94
CA ALA A 28 -8.88 10.95 -3.15
C ALA A 28 -9.88 9.82 -3.51
N HIS A 29 -9.44 8.79 -4.24
CA HIS A 29 -10.30 7.64 -4.54
C HIS A 29 -10.65 6.80 -3.32
N LEU A 30 -9.77 6.80 -2.31
CA LEU A 30 -9.94 6.06 -1.06
C LEU A 30 -10.48 6.93 0.08
N ASN A 31 -10.80 8.19 -0.18
CA ASN A 31 -11.15 9.20 0.83
C ASN A 31 -10.10 9.34 1.94
N LEU A 32 -8.83 9.17 1.60
CA LEU A 32 -7.69 9.37 2.47
C LEU A 32 -7.04 10.73 2.24
N SER A 33 -6.42 11.28 3.27
CA SER A 33 -5.39 12.30 3.10
C SER A 33 -4.12 11.69 2.48
N GLU A 34 -3.22 12.55 1.98
CA GLU A 34 -1.93 12.11 1.43
C GLU A 34 -1.08 11.35 2.46
N ASP A 35 -1.09 11.79 3.72
CA ASP A 35 -0.35 11.16 4.81
C ASP A 35 -0.94 9.79 5.18
N GLU A 36 -2.28 9.68 5.21
CA GLU A 36 -2.97 8.41 5.45
C GLU A 36 -2.76 7.43 4.29
N TYR A 37 -2.76 7.92 3.05
CA TYR A 37 -2.45 7.10 1.88
C TYR A 37 -1.03 6.57 1.92
N GLN A 38 -0.04 7.41 2.27
CA GLN A 38 1.34 6.97 2.42
C GLN A 38 1.47 5.91 3.51
N LYS A 39 0.79 6.10 4.66
CA LYS A 39 0.74 5.11 5.72
C LYS A 39 0.11 3.79 5.27
N TRP A 40 -0.97 3.85 4.50
CA TRP A 40 -1.60 2.64 3.95
C TRP A 40 -0.67 1.89 3.00
N GLU A 41 0.05 2.59 2.12
CA GLU A 41 1.04 1.97 1.24
C GLU A 41 2.20 1.36 2.04
N ASP A 42 2.68 2.03 3.09
CA ASP A 42 3.72 1.50 3.97
C ASP A 42 3.26 0.21 4.68
N LEU A 43 2.01 0.14 5.14
CA LEU A 43 1.41 -1.07 5.72
C LEU A 43 1.33 -2.21 4.69
N LYS A 44 0.89 -1.93 3.46
CA LYS A 44 0.88 -2.92 2.36
C LYS A 44 2.28 -3.44 2.06
N GLN A 45 3.29 -2.56 2.02
CA GLN A 45 4.68 -2.96 1.81
C GLN A 45 5.21 -3.83 2.96
N ASN A 46 4.83 -3.51 4.21
CA ASN A 46 5.20 -4.33 5.36
C ASN A 46 4.60 -5.75 5.27
N VAL A 47 3.32 -5.88 4.90
CA VAL A 47 2.69 -7.19 4.67
C VAL A 47 3.40 -7.97 3.56
N ARG A 48 3.74 -7.31 2.44
CA ARG A 48 4.51 -7.94 1.34
C ARG A 48 5.88 -8.44 1.80
N TYR A 49 6.58 -7.64 2.59
CA TYR A 49 7.89 -7.99 3.13
C TYR A 49 7.79 -9.18 4.12
N ALA A 50 6.87 -9.10 5.09
CA ALA A 50 6.65 -10.18 6.06
C ALA A 50 6.24 -11.50 5.37
N SER A 51 5.38 -11.42 4.34
CA SER A 51 5.01 -12.57 3.50
C SER A 51 6.23 -13.21 2.84
N HIS A 52 7.12 -12.41 2.28
CA HIS A 52 8.37 -12.91 1.67
C HIS A 52 9.27 -13.61 2.70
N ILE A 53 9.40 -13.05 3.91
CA ILE A 53 10.19 -13.64 5.00
C ILE A 53 9.59 -14.97 5.46
N VAL A 54 8.27 -15.04 5.68
CA VAL A 54 7.60 -16.30 6.03
C VAL A 54 7.78 -17.34 4.94
N SER A 55 7.65 -16.95 3.67
CA SER A 55 7.81 -17.89 2.56
C SER A 55 9.23 -18.47 2.45
N THR A 56 10.26 -17.76 2.92
CA THR A 56 11.66 -18.17 2.79
C THR A 56 12.22 -18.81 4.06
N CYS A 57 11.82 -18.32 5.22
CA CYS A 57 12.42 -18.63 6.53
C CYS A 57 11.36 -19.00 7.58
N LYS A 58 10.29 -19.71 7.18
CA LYS A 58 9.13 -20.00 8.02
C LYS A 58 9.50 -20.56 9.40
N ASN A 59 9.09 -19.84 10.44
CA ASN A 59 9.11 -20.27 11.83
C ASN A 59 7.99 -19.56 12.61
N GLU A 60 7.80 -19.95 13.88
CA GLU A 60 6.74 -19.38 14.72
C GLU A 60 6.84 -17.85 14.89
N GLN A 61 8.06 -17.30 14.95
CA GLN A 61 8.26 -15.86 15.07
C GLN A 61 7.85 -15.14 13.78
N THR A 62 8.30 -15.62 12.62
CA THR A 62 7.96 -14.99 11.33
C THR A 62 6.47 -15.11 11.02
N ASP A 63 5.84 -16.23 11.38
CA ASP A 63 4.39 -16.40 11.22
C ASP A 63 3.62 -15.36 12.05
N LYS A 64 4.01 -15.15 13.31
CA LYS A 64 3.42 -14.10 14.17
C LYS A 64 3.63 -12.68 13.63
N GLU A 65 4.82 -12.39 13.12
CA GLU A 65 5.12 -11.07 12.52
C GLU A 65 4.25 -10.81 11.28
N PHE A 66 4.03 -11.84 10.46
CA PHE A 66 3.15 -11.73 9.30
C PHE A 66 1.68 -11.56 9.70
N ASP A 67 1.19 -12.35 10.65
CA ASP A 67 -0.17 -12.20 11.19
C ASP A 67 -0.40 -10.81 11.78
N TYR A 68 0.60 -10.26 12.50
CA TYR A 68 0.55 -8.91 13.04
C TYR A 68 0.49 -7.84 11.93
N ALA A 69 1.33 -7.95 10.90
CA ALA A 69 1.33 -7.02 9.78
C ALA A 69 -0.02 -7.02 9.04
N ILE A 70 -0.62 -8.20 8.83
CA ILE A 70 -1.97 -8.31 8.24
C ILE A 70 -3.00 -7.63 9.15
N ALA A 71 -2.97 -7.91 10.45
CA ALA A 71 -3.91 -7.33 11.40
C ALA A 71 -3.83 -5.79 11.45
N GLU A 72 -2.63 -5.21 11.39
CA GLU A 72 -2.45 -3.76 11.33
C GLU A 72 -3.05 -3.16 10.05
N LEU A 73 -2.80 -3.77 8.89
CA LEU A 73 -3.38 -3.32 7.61
C LEU A 73 -4.91 -3.39 7.64
N MET A 74 -5.47 -4.53 8.05
CA MET A 74 -6.92 -4.72 8.14
C MET A 74 -7.58 -3.74 9.11
N ASN A 75 -6.93 -3.45 10.25
CA ASN A 75 -7.45 -2.48 11.21
C ASN A 75 -7.46 -1.06 10.63
N PHE A 76 -6.44 -0.69 9.87
CA PHE A 76 -6.39 0.59 9.16
C PHE A 76 -7.50 0.69 8.11
N GLU A 77 -7.63 -0.31 7.25
CA GLU A 77 -8.65 -0.34 6.19
C GLU A 77 -10.07 -0.27 6.77
N LYS A 78 -10.33 -1.01 7.86
CA LYS A 78 -11.60 -0.95 8.58
C LYS A 78 -11.88 0.43 9.19
N LEU A 79 -10.86 1.08 9.77
CA LEU A 79 -10.98 2.42 10.35
C LEU A 79 -11.35 3.46 9.28
N HIS A 80 -10.71 3.37 8.11
CA HIS A 80 -10.90 4.29 6.99
C HIS A 80 -12.01 3.87 6.02
N ARG A 81 -12.66 2.72 6.25
CA ARG A 81 -13.72 2.15 5.40
C ARG A 81 -13.27 1.95 3.95
N ILE A 82 -12.04 1.48 3.80
CA ILE A 82 -11.50 1.05 2.51
C ILE A 82 -12.08 -0.35 2.27
N GLU A 83 -13.03 -0.46 1.34
CA GLU A 83 -13.53 -1.76 0.90
C GLU A 83 -12.53 -2.32 -0.13
N GLU A 84 -11.94 -3.49 0.14
CA GLU A 84 -11.27 -4.29 -0.89
C GLU A 84 -12.32 -4.62 -1.96
N ASN A 85 -12.24 -3.93 -3.12
CA ASN A 85 -13.04 -4.24 -4.31
C ASN A 85 -12.50 -5.45 -5.06
#